data_AF-A5DJ49-F1
#
_entry.id   AF-A5DJ49-F1
#
_cell.length_a   1.000
_cell.length_b   1.000
_cell.length_c   1.000
_cell.angle_alpha   90.00
_cell.angle_beta   90.00
_cell.angle_gamma   90.00
#
_symmetry.space_group_name_H-M   'P 1'
#
loop_
_entity.id
_entity.type
_entity.pdbx_description
1 polymer ?
#
loop_
_entity_poly.entity_id
_entity_poly.type
_entity_poly.pdbx_seq_one_letter_code
_entity_poly.pdbx_strand_id
1 'polypeptide(L)'
;MSKFNAEWLVVVGLLLYFYLVAEPSKPFVRPFRLSDPSIQFPFATHERVTDNQLYVISCILPSLAITAWCTALLKRKKLTKFQFQQLVNTSLQNLWLSISITGVITDVLKAWIARHRPDFLERCGPIVGTPIDKLVGIEVCSAPLGQIYLVDGMKSTPSGHSSIAFAGLFYFSLWIYSRIGHLSIGYQLSSCLPSLLATYIALSRTQDYRHHYSDIIIGSAMGIAIATITFFRKEKDKTELPL
;
A
#
# COMPACT_ATOMS: atom_id res chain seq x y z
N MET A 1 -18.74 -1.44 25.48
CA MET A 1 -18.00 -0.31 24.87
C MET A 1 -16.47 -0.43 24.94
N SER A 2 -15.88 -1.29 25.77
CA SER A 2 -14.41 -1.35 25.97
C SER A 2 -13.59 -2.03 24.85
N LYS A 3 -14.10 -3.07 24.19
CA LYS A 3 -13.33 -3.83 23.18
C LYS A 3 -13.04 -3.04 21.89
N PHE A 4 -13.98 -2.21 21.43
CA PHE A 4 -13.81 -1.47 20.17
C PHE A 4 -12.72 -0.42 20.22
N ASN A 5 -12.57 0.24 21.38
CA ASN A 5 -11.61 1.32 21.54
C ASN A 5 -10.17 0.80 21.55
N ALA A 6 -9.93 -0.38 22.14
CA ALA A 6 -8.59 -0.96 22.24
C ALA A 6 -7.98 -1.30 20.87
N GLU A 7 -8.77 -1.82 19.94
CA GLU A 7 -8.28 -2.18 18.61
C GLU A 7 -8.01 -0.96 17.71
N TRP A 8 -8.78 0.12 17.86
CA TRP A 8 -8.47 1.38 17.18
C TRP A 8 -7.18 2.02 17.69
N LEU A 9 -6.83 1.85 18.97
CA LEU A 9 -5.52 2.28 19.49
C LEU A 9 -4.36 1.56 18.79
N VAL A 10 -4.53 0.27 18.46
CA VAL A 10 -3.52 -0.48 17.69
C VAL A 10 -3.36 0.11 16.29
N VAL A 11 -4.46 0.39 15.60
CA VAL A 11 -4.43 1.02 14.26
C VAL A 11 -3.74 2.39 14.32
N VAL A 12 -4.12 3.25 15.26
CA VAL A 12 -3.50 4.57 15.45
C VAL A 12 -2.02 4.43 15.78
N GLY A 13 -1.65 3.50 16.67
CA GLY A 13 -0.25 3.24 17.02
C GLY A 13 0.59 2.78 15.82
N LEU A 14 0.05 1.91 14.96
CA LEU A 14 0.71 1.48 13.73
C LEU A 14 0.87 2.62 12.72
N LEU A 15 -0.15 3.47 12.55
CA LEU A 15 -0.05 4.64 11.67
C LEU A 15 0.96 5.66 12.18
N LEU A 16 0.99 5.91 13.49
CA LEU A 16 1.99 6.78 14.10
C LEU A 16 3.40 6.21 13.92
N TYR A 17 3.58 4.91 14.14
CA TYR A 17 4.87 4.25 13.89
C TYR A 17 5.28 4.34 12.42
N PHE A 18 4.34 4.14 11.49
CA PHE A 18 4.58 4.27 10.06
C PHE A 18 5.15 5.64 9.71
N TYR A 19 4.44 6.73 10.03
CA TYR A 19 4.83 8.08 9.64
C TYR A 19 6.03 8.63 10.45
N LEU A 20 6.14 8.29 11.73
CA LEU A 20 7.16 8.89 12.60
C LEU A 20 8.47 8.09 12.64
N VAL A 21 8.43 6.80 12.32
CA VAL A 21 9.59 5.89 12.50
C VAL A 21 9.94 5.15 11.22
N ALA A 22 8.97 4.43 10.61
CA ALA A 22 9.26 3.54 9.48
C ALA A 22 9.62 4.32 8.20
N GLU A 23 8.79 5.27 7.81
CA GLU A 23 8.96 6.06 6.58
C GLU A 23 10.27 6.90 6.61
N PRO A 24 10.60 7.62 7.69
CA PRO A 24 11.83 8.42 7.76
C PRO A 24 13.11 7.60 7.96
N SER A 25 13.00 6.29 8.20
CA SER A 25 14.16 5.44 8.51
C SER A 25 15.21 5.47 7.40
N LYS A 26 16.50 5.45 7.78
CA LYS A 26 17.59 5.39 6.80
C LYS A 26 17.73 3.95 6.30
N PRO A 27 17.79 3.72 4.98
CA PRO A 27 17.99 2.39 4.43
C PRO A 27 19.44 1.94 4.62
N PHE A 28 19.66 0.62 4.57
CA PHE A 28 20.99 0.04 4.44
C PHE A 28 21.70 0.58 3.18
N VAL A 29 23.00 0.85 3.25
CA VAL A 29 23.75 1.35 2.09
C VAL A 29 24.35 0.17 1.33
N ARG A 30 23.77 -0.14 0.17
CA ARG A 30 24.25 -1.18 -0.73
C ARG A 30 25.22 -0.58 -1.76
N PRO A 31 26.36 -1.22 -2.06
CA PRO A 31 27.19 -0.79 -3.18
C PRO A 31 26.49 -1.07 -4.52
N PHE A 32 26.78 -0.26 -5.54
CA PHE A 32 26.21 -0.37 -6.89
C PHE A 32 27.29 -0.18 -7.96
N ARG A 33 26.97 -0.50 -9.21
CA ARG A 33 27.83 -0.25 -10.37
C ARG A 33 27.15 0.80 -11.25
N LEU A 34 27.93 1.70 -11.85
CA LEU A 34 27.35 2.66 -12.79
C LEU A 34 26.95 2.00 -14.11
N SER A 35 27.58 0.87 -14.49
CA SER A 35 27.19 0.10 -15.68
C SER A 35 25.91 -0.72 -15.54
N ASP A 36 25.25 -0.74 -14.37
CA ASP A 36 24.02 -1.51 -14.19
C ASP A 36 22.84 -0.85 -14.93
N PRO A 37 22.31 -1.46 -16.01
CA PRO A 37 21.22 -0.86 -16.79
C PRO A 37 19.90 -0.83 -16.03
N SER A 38 19.75 -1.63 -14.96
CA SER A 38 18.51 -1.69 -14.19
C SER A 38 18.25 -0.42 -13.37
N ILE A 39 19.26 0.44 -13.19
CA ILE A 39 19.21 1.66 -12.36
C ILE A 39 19.53 2.95 -13.15
N GLN A 40 19.51 2.87 -14.49
CA GLN A 40 19.86 3.95 -15.42
C GLN A 40 18.65 4.67 -16.04
N PHE A 41 17.43 4.39 -15.57
CA PHE A 41 16.21 5.01 -16.11
C PHE A 41 16.07 6.47 -15.68
N PRO A 42 15.29 7.28 -16.42
CA PRO A 42 15.11 8.67 -16.05
C PRO A 42 14.18 8.83 -14.84
N PHE A 43 14.39 9.88 -14.06
CA PHE A 43 13.53 10.28 -12.95
C PHE A 43 12.21 10.86 -13.48
N ALA A 44 11.11 10.19 -13.17
CA ALA A 44 9.78 10.69 -13.48
C ALA A 44 9.41 11.85 -12.54
N THR A 45 9.38 13.07 -13.09
CA THR A 45 8.96 14.31 -12.38
C THR A 45 7.45 14.34 -12.11
N HIS A 46 6.67 13.75 -13.00
CA HIS A 46 5.23 13.61 -12.87
C HIS A 46 4.85 12.15 -12.71
N GLU A 47 4.31 11.82 -11.54
CA GLU A 47 3.83 10.48 -11.24
C GLU A 47 2.40 10.31 -11.76
N ARG A 48 2.10 9.15 -12.35
CA ARG A 48 0.74 8.80 -12.80
C ARG A 48 -0.25 8.69 -11.65
N VAL A 49 0.23 8.15 -10.52
CA VAL A 49 -0.49 8.11 -9.24
C VAL A 49 0.45 8.64 -8.16
N THR A 50 0.10 9.74 -7.53
CA THR A 50 0.87 10.30 -6.40
C THR A 50 0.52 9.59 -5.09
N ASP A 51 1.36 9.75 -4.06
CA ASP A 51 1.07 9.21 -2.71
C ASP A 51 -0.29 9.69 -2.17
N ASN A 52 -0.61 10.97 -2.36
CA ASN A 52 -1.90 11.52 -1.95
C ASN A 52 -3.07 10.84 -2.66
N GLN A 53 -2.95 10.61 -3.98
CA GLN A 53 -3.97 9.90 -4.74
C GLN A 53 -4.09 8.45 -4.28
N LEU A 54 -2.97 7.76 -4.02
CA LEU A 54 -2.95 6.41 -3.46
C LEU A 54 -3.76 6.34 -2.16
N TYR A 55 -3.50 7.22 -1.18
CA TYR A 55 -4.19 7.24 0.10
C TYR A 55 -5.69 7.57 -0.04
N VAL A 56 -6.05 8.53 -0.89
CA VAL A 56 -7.45 8.85 -1.16
C VAL A 56 -8.16 7.65 -1.79
N ILE A 57 -7.58 7.07 -2.84
CA ILE A 57 -8.21 5.99 -3.62
C ILE A 57 -8.28 4.70 -2.80
N SER A 58 -7.24 4.35 -2.06
CA SER A 58 -7.12 3.03 -1.42
C SER A 58 -7.60 3.00 0.03
N CYS A 59 -7.69 4.16 0.70
CA CYS A 59 -8.05 4.24 2.12
C CYS A 59 -9.36 5.01 2.32
N ILE A 60 -9.43 6.25 1.82
CA ILE A 60 -10.54 7.17 2.10
C ILE A 60 -11.79 6.77 1.32
N LEU A 61 -11.69 6.56 0.00
CA LEU A 61 -12.84 6.20 -0.83
C LEU A 61 -13.51 4.87 -0.39
N PRO A 62 -12.77 3.78 -0.10
CA PRO A 62 -13.36 2.57 0.46
C PRO A 62 -14.05 2.79 1.80
N SER A 63 -13.45 3.59 2.70
CA SER A 63 -14.05 3.91 4.00
C SER A 63 -15.39 4.64 3.85
N LEU A 64 -15.45 5.62 2.94
CA LEU A 64 -16.67 6.36 2.64
C LEU A 64 -17.72 5.46 2.00
N ALA A 65 -17.33 4.60 1.04
CA ALA A 65 -18.24 3.69 0.36
C ALA A 65 -18.86 2.67 1.32
N ILE A 66 -18.05 2.06 2.21
CA ILE A 66 -18.52 1.15 3.27
C ILE A 66 -19.54 1.86 4.16
N THR A 67 -19.21 3.06 4.63
CA THR A 67 -20.08 3.84 5.52
C THR A 67 -21.39 4.23 4.86
N ALA A 68 -21.33 4.68 3.60
CA ALA A 68 -22.50 5.05 2.80
C ALA A 68 -23.43 3.86 2.56
N TRP A 69 -22.87 2.69 2.20
CA TRP A 69 -23.64 1.46 2.02
C TRP A 69 -24.34 1.04 3.31
N CYS A 70 -23.63 0.99 4.43
CA CYS A 70 -24.21 0.64 5.72
C CYS A 70 -25.31 1.63 6.14
N THR A 71 -25.11 2.92 5.87
CA THR A 71 -26.10 3.97 6.14
C THR A 71 -27.35 3.77 5.27
N ALA A 72 -27.20 3.39 4.00
CA ALA A 72 -28.33 3.08 3.13
C ALA A 72 -29.13 1.87 3.63
N LEU A 73 -28.47 0.82 4.15
CA LEU A 73 -29.14 -0.33 4.76
C LEU A 73 -29.90 0.04 6.03
N LEU A 74 -29.33 0.90 6.89
CA LEU A 74 -30.01 1.43 8.08
C LEU A 74 -31.26 2.25 7.68
N LYS A 75 -31.14 3.15 6.71
CA LYS A 75 -32.27 3.96 6.21
C LYS A 75 -33.40 3.10 5.61
N ARG A 76 -33.04 1.99 4.95
CA ARG A 76 -33.99 0.99 4.42
C ARG A 76 -34.54 0.04 5.51
N LYS A 77 -34.21 0.26 6.79
CA LYS A 77 -34.60 -0.58 7.93
C LYS A 77 -34.16 -2.05 7.79
N LYS A 78 -33.14 -2.33 6.97
CA LYS A 78 -32.54 -3.67 6.84
C LYS A 78 -31.57 -4.00 7.99
N LEU A 79 -31.10 -2.98 8.72
CA LEU A 79 -30.23 -3.14 9.88
C LEU A 79 -30.84 -2.42 11.09
N THR A 80 -30.67 -3.00 12.27
CA THR A 80 -30.86 -2.28 13.53
C THR A 80 -29.71 -1.30 13.77
N LYS A 81 -29.91 -0.30 14.64
CA LYS A 81 -28.86 0.66 15.01
C LYS A 81 -27.60 -0.04 15.55
N PHE A 82 -27.79 -1.10 16.33
CA PHE A 82 -26.70 -1.91 16.87
C PHE A 82 -25.92 -2.64 15.75
N GLN A 83 -26.62 -3.32 14.84
CA GLN A 83 -25.99 -4.00 13.70
C GLN A 83 -25.25 -3.03 12.77
N PHE A 84 -25.82 -1.85 12.53
CA PHE A 84 -25.15 -0.79 11.77
C PHE A 84 -23.82 -0.37 12.42
N GLN A 85 -23.84 -0.05 13.71
CA GLN A 85 -22.63 0.34 14.45
C GLN A 85 -21.59 -0.77 14.43
N GLN A 86 -22.01 -2.02 14.66
CA GLN A 86 -21.13 -3.18 14.62
C GLN A 86 -20.49 -3.37 13.24
N LEU A 87 -21.28 -3.29 12.17
CA LEU A 87 -20.85 -3.54 10.80
C LEU A 87 -19.86 -2.48 10.31
N VAL A 88 -20.20 -1.20 10.46
CA VAL A 88 -19.32 -0.08 10.07
C VAL A 88 -18.01 -0.16 10.85
N ASN A 89 -18.09 -0.30 12.17
CA ASN A 89 -16.90 -0.32 13.01
C ASN A 89 -15.98 -1.50 12.68
N THR A 90 -16.53 -2.71 12.50
CA THR A 90 -15.74 -3.89 12.15
C THR A 90 -15.10 -3.75 10.77
N SER A 91 -15.86 -3.26 9.78
CA SER A 91 -15.39 -3.13 8.39
C SER A 91 -14.28 -2.09 8.27
N LEU A 92 -14.49 -0.90 8.85
CA LEU A 92 -13.50 0.18 8.82
C LEU A 92 -12.24 -0.22 9.60
N GLN A 93 -12.40 -0.80 10.78
CA GLN A 93 -11.24 -1.19 11.57
C GLN A 93 -10.39 -2.26 10.87
N ASN A 94 -11.00 -3.27 10.24
CA ASN A 94 -10.25 -4.29 9.50
C ASN A 94 -9.58 -3.70 8.25
N LEU A 95 -10.24 -2.79 7.52
CA LEU A 95 -9.64 -2.05 6.40
C LEU A 95 -8.41 -1.26 6.87
N TRP A 96 -8.55 -0.43 7.90
CA TRP A 96 -7.46 0.41 8.38
C TRP A 96 -6.35 -0.42 9.01
N LEU A 97 -6.66 -1.54 9.67
CA LEU A 97 -5.65 -2.47 10.15
C LEU A 97 -4.87 -3.12 9.00
N SER A 98 -5.55 -3.52 7.92
CA SER A 98 -4.93 -4.05 6.71
C SER A 98 -3.89 -3.08 6.16
N ILE A 99 -4.30 -1.82 5.97
CA ILE A 99 -3.46 -0.75 5.44
C ILE A 99 -2.28 -0.46 6.37
N SER A 100 -2.54 -0.32 7.68
CA SER A 100 -1.52 0.09 8.65
C SER A 100 -0.44 -0.98 8.84
N ILE A 101 -0.82 -2.26 8.98
CA ILE A 101 0.14 -3.36 9.05
C ILE A 101 0.96 -3.42 7.76
N THR A 102 0.30 -3.32 6.61
CA THR A 102 0.99 -3.37 5.30
C THR A 102 1.99 -2.23 5.16
N GLY A 103 1.60 -0.98 5.47
CA GLY A 103 2.48 0.18 5.39
C GLY A 103 3.72 0.02 6.27
N VAL A 104 3.54 -0.38 7.53
CA VAL A 104 4.65 -0.61 8.47
C VAL A 104 5.62 -1.67 7.93
N ILE A 105 5.12 -2.84 7.51
CA ILE A 105 5.97 -3.91 7.01
C ILE A 105 6.69 -3.48 5.73
N THR A 106 5.99 -2.83 4.79
CA THR A 106 6.57 -2.31 3.55
C THR A 106 7.78 -1.43 3.84
N ASP A 107 7.66 -0.44 4.71
CA ASP A 107 8.72 0.55 4.89
C ASP A 107 9.89 0.02 5.71
N VAL A 108 9.63 -0.88 6.68
CA VAL A 108 10.69 -1.64 7.34
C VAL A 108 11.48 -2.47 6.32
N LEU A 109 10.79 -3.19 5.43
CA LEU A 109 11.44 -3.99 4.41
C LEU A 109 12.20 -3.15 3.38
N LYS A 110 11.68 -1.97 3.00
CA LYS A 110 12.42 -1.02 2.15
C LYS A 110 13.76 -0.63 2.76
N ALA A 111 13.78 -0.33 4.07
CA ALA A 111 15.00 0.04 4.75
C ALA A 111 16.01 -1.12 4.83
N TRP A 112 15.52 -2.36 5.01
CA TRP A 112 16.38 -3.54 5.17
C TRP A 112 16.88 -4.13 3.85
N ILE A 113 16.01 -4.23 2.84
CA ILE A 113 16.39 -4.76 1.52
C ILE A 113 17.27 -3.73 0.79
N ALA A 114 16.92 -2.45 0.90
CA ALA A 114 17.64 -1.31 0.35
C ALA A 114 18.09 -1.49 -1.10
N ARG A 115 17.15 -1.93 -1.95
CA ARG A 115 17.38 -2.06 -3.38
C ARG A 115 17.25 -0.68 -4.04
N HIS A 116 18.22 -0.33 -4.88
CA HIS A 116 18.16 0.85 -5.73
C HIS A 116 16.94 0.81 -6.67
N ARG A 117 16.29 1.96 -6.84
CA ARG A 117 15.20 2.15 -7.80
C ARG A 117 15.73 2.18 -9.24
N PRO A 118 14.87 1.94 -10.24
CA PRO A 118 15.30 2.02 -11.63
C PRO A 118 15.85 3.38 -12.05
N ASP A 119 15.43 4.46 -11.38
CA ASP A 119 15.89 5.84 -11.60
C ASP A 119 17.02 6.28 -10.66
N PHE A 120 17.69 5.34 -9.98
CA PHE A 120 18.64 5.67 -8.92
C PHE A 120 19.86 6.48 -9.40
N LEU A 121 20.43 6.19 -10.57
CA LEU A 121 21.61 6.92 -11.02
C LEU A 121 21.32 8.39 -11.35
N GLU A 122 20.11 8.72 -11.81
CA GLU A 122 19.70 10.12 -11.99
C GLU A 122 19.57 10.85 -10.65
N ARG A 123 19.05 10.17 -9.62
CA ARG A 123 18.99 10.71 -8.25
C ARG A 123 20.37 10.86 -7.63
N CYS A 124 21.28 9.94 -7.93
CA CYS A 124 22.66 9.94 -7.44
C CYS A 124 23.47 11.08 -8.06
N GLY A 125 23.42 11.24 -9.39
CA GLY A 125 24.30 12.17 -10.11
C GLY A 125 25.77 11.84 -9.85
N PRO A 126 26.30 10.71 -10.37
CA PRO A 126 27.65 10.25 -10.06
C PRO A 126 28.70 11.30 -10.45
N ILE A 127 29.70 11.51 -9.59
CA ILE A 127 30.80 12.46 -9.82
C ILE A 127 31.61 12.04 -11.05
N VAL A 128 32.00 13.01 -11.88
CA VAL A 128 32.81 12.78 -13.09
C VAL A 128 34.12 12.07 -12.71
N GLY A 129 34.44 10.99 -13.44
CA GLY A 129 35.62 10.16 -13.17
C GLY A 129 35.37 8.97 -12.24
N THR A 130 34.16 8.79 -11.73
CA THR A 130 33.79 7.58 -10.96
C THR A 130 33.93 6.32 -11.84
N PRO A 131 34.61 5.26 -11.36
CA PRO A 131 34.76 4.02 -12.12
C PRO A 131 33.41 3.38 -12.45
N ILE A 132 33.21 3.03 -13.71
CA ILE A 132 31.90 2.56 -14.20
C ILE A 132 31.61 1.11 -13.77
N ASP A 133 32.59 0.22 -13.91
CA ASP A 133 32.43 -1.23 -13.72
C ASP A 133 32.86 -1.74 -12.34
N LYS A 134 33.21 -0.83 -11.42
CA LYS A 134 33.51 -1.19 -10.02
C LYS A 134 32.31 -0.94 -9.13
N LEU A 135 32.23 -1.73 -8.06
CA LEU A 135 31.27 -1.46 -7.00
C LEU A 135 31.71 -0.19 -6.26
N VAL A 136 30.80 0.77 -6.17
CA VAL A 136 30.96 2.05 -5.48
C VAL A 136 29.84 2.23 -4.46
N GLY A 137 30.09 3.01 -3.40
CA GLY A 137 29.07 3.38 -2.42
C GLY A 137 28.39 4.70 -2.76
N ILE A 138 27.57 5.18 -1.83
CA ILE A 138 26.77 6.42 -2.00
C ILE A 138 27.62 7.70 -1.98
N GLU A 139 28.87 7.62 -1.51
CA GLU A 139 29.82 8.73 -1.45
C GLU A 139 30.16 9.34 -2.82
N VAL A 140 29.90 8.63 -3.91
CA VAL A 140 30.12 9.12 -5.28
C VAL A 140 28.94 9.95 -5.82
N CYS A 141 27.85 10.07 -5.06
CA CYS A 141 26.64 10.77 -5.48
C CYS A 141 26.67 12.25 -5.11
N SER A 142 26.44 13.13 -6.09
CA SER A 142 26.28 14.58 -5.88
C SER A 142 24.87 14.99 -5.42
N ALA A 143 23.88 14.09 -5.56
CA ALA A 143 22.48 14.31 -5.19
C ALA A 143 21.84 15.57 -5.81
N PRO A 144 21.82 15.72 -7.15
CA PRO A 144 21.36 16.94 -7.81
C PRO A 144 19.87 17.25 -7.56
N LEU A 145 19.05 16.22 -7.33
CA LEU A 145 17.64 16.37 -6.98
C LEU A 145 17.42 16.63 -5.48
N GLY A 146 18.47 16.52 -4.66
CA GLY A 146 18.43 16.67 -3.21
C GLY A 146 18.56 15.33 -2.46
N GLN A 147 19.03 15.41 -1.21
CA GLN A 147 19.32 14.25 -0.37
C GLN A 147 18.10 13.36 -0.09
N ILE A 148 16.90 13.96 0.01
CA ILE A 148 15.66 13.22 0.23
C ILE A 148 15.39 12.26 -0.94
N TYR A 149 15.56 12.74 -2.18
CA TYR A 149 15.35 11.92 -3.38
C TYR A 149 16.44 10.86 -3.55
N LEU A 150 17.68 11.15 -3.17
CA LEU A 150 18.76 10.17 -3.15
C LEU A 150 18.45 9.02 -2.17
N VAL A 151 18.03 9.35 -0.94
CA VAL A 151 17.67 8.36 0.07
C VAL A 151 16.44 7.55 -0.34
N ASP A 152 15.43 8.19 -0.91
CA ASP A 152 14.27 7.50 -1.48
C ASP A 152 14.65 6.57 -2.65
N GLY A 153 15.67 6.94 -3.42
CA GLY A 153 16.24 6.14 -4.51
C GLY A 153 16.79 4.78 -4.05
N MET A 154 17.12 4.62 -2.77
CA MET A 154 17.61 3.36 -2.20
C MET A 154 16.48 2.44 -1.69
N LYS A 155 15.22 2.87 -1.75
CA LYS A 155 14.06 2.21 -1.11
C LYS A 155 13.09 1.57 -2.13
N SER A 156 13.60 0.79 -3.08
CA SER A 156 12.77 0.21 -4.14
C SER A 156 11.90 -0.97 -3.69
N THR A 157 12.37 -1.85 -2.81
CA THR A 157 11.66 -3.12 -2.55
C THR A 157 11.16 -3.20 -1.11
N PRO A 158 9.88 -3.51 -0.86
CA PRO A 158 8.77 -3.69 -1.81
C PRO A 158 8.13 -2.35 -2.23
N SER A 159 7.29 -2.39 -3.27
CA SER A 159 6.55 -1.21 -3.73
C SER A 159 5.45 -0.81 -2.72
N GLY A 160 5.55 0.42 -2.21
CA GLY A 160 4.55 0.99 -1.28
C GLY A 160 3.18 1.21 -1.94
N HIS A 161 3.18 1.71 -3.18
CA HIS A 161 1.96 1.91 -3.94
C HIS A 161 1.21 0.60 -4.19
N SER A 162 1.93 -0.44 -4.64
CA SER A 162 1.35 -1.74 -4.90
C SER A 162 0.83 -2.38 -3.60
N SER A 163 1.64 -2.42 -2.54
CA SER A 163 1.24 -3.04 -1.27
C SER A 163 0.04 -2.35 -0.63
N ILE A 164 0.04 -1.01 -0.50
CA ILE A 164 -1.07 -0.26 0.08
C ILE A 164 -2.33 -0.32 -0.80
N ALA A 165 -2.19 -0.23 -2.12
CA ALA A 165 -3.33 -0.33 -3.03
C ALA A 165 -4.03 -1.68 -2.88
N PHE A 166 -3.29 -2.79 -2.87
CA PHE A 166 -3.90 -4.10 -2.62
C PHE A 166 -4.41 -4.23 -1.18
N ALA A 167 -3.70 -3.75 -0.16
CA ALA A 167 -4.18 -3.82 1.22
C ALA A 167 -5.55 -3.13 1.44
N GLY A 168 -5.80 -2.02 0.75
CA GLY A 168 -7.05 -1.26 0.83
C GLY A 168 -8.11 -1.70 -0.17
N LEU A 169 -7.78 -1.72 -1.47
CA LEU A 169 -8.75 -2.00 -2.53
C LEU A 169 -9.07 -3.49 -2.67
N PHE A 170 -8.11 -4.40 -2.43
CA PHE A 170 -8.44 -5.84 -2.41
C PHE A 170 -9.30 -6.18 -1.20
N TYR A 171 -9.01 -5.60 -0.03
CA TYR A 171 -9.91 -5.68 1.13
C TYR A 171 -11.32 -5.19 0.74
N PHE A 172 -11.41 -4.06 0.05
CA PHE A 172 -12.70 -3.52 -0.39
C PHE A 172 -13.40 -4.43 -1.40
N SER A 173 -12.65 -5.05 -2.33
CA SER A 173 -13.17 -6.09 -3.22
C SER A 173 -13.78 -7.26 -2.46
N LEU A 174 -13.06 -7.82 -1.47
CA LEU A 174 -13.58 -8.89 -0.60
C LEU A 174 -14.83 -8.44 0.14
N TRP A 175 -14.82 -7.22 0.67
CA TRP A 175 -15.96 -6.65 1.38
C TRP A 175 -17.18 -6.50 0.48
N ILE A 176 -17.04 -6.00 -0.75
CA ILE A 176 -18.14 -5.93 -1.73
C ILE A 176 -18.64 -7.35 -2.05
N TYR A 177 -17.71 -8.27 -2.35
CA TYR A 177 -18.04 -9.65 -2.70
C TYR A 177 -18.88 -10.32 -1.61
N SER A 178 -18.55 -10.12 -0.32
CA SER A 178 -19.33 -10.67 0.80
C SER A 178 -20.78 -10.14 0.87
N ARG A 179 -21.08 -8.99 0.26
CA ARG A 179 -22.41 -8.37 0.28
C ARG A 179 -23.27 -8.74 -0.92
N ILE A 180 -22.66 -8.85 -2.11
CA ILE A 180 -23.40 -8.97 -3.37
C ILE A 180 -22.92 -10.10 -4.28
N GLY A 181 -21.82 -10.78 -3.95
CA GLY A 181 -21.23 -11.83 -4.78
C GLY A 181 -22.11 -13.07 -4.96
N HIS A 182 -23.08 -13.30 -4.08
CA HIS A 182 -24.02 -14.41 -4.19
C HIS A 182 -25.19 -14.14 -5.16
N LEU A 183 -25.34 -12.90 -5.66
CA LEU A 183 -26.50 -12.51 -6.47
C LEU A 183 -26.39 -12.98 -7.93
N SER A 184 -25.28 -12.70 -8.60
CA SER A 184 -25.01 -13.14 -9.98
C SER A 184 -23.54 -13.02 -10.34
N ILE A 185 -23.11 -13.66 -11.43
CA ILE A 185 -21.73 -13.52 -11.96
C ILE A 185 -21.38 -12.07 -12.26
N GLY A 186 -22.33 -11.25 -12.70
CA GLY A 186 -22.10 -9.82 -12.96
C GLY A 186 -21.71 -9.05 -11.68
N TYR A 187 -22.34 -9.37 -10.55
CA TYR A 187 -21.99 -8.80 -9.25
C TYR A 187 -20.66 -9.35 -8.70
N GLN A 188 -20.34 -10.61 -8.99
CA GLN A 188 -19.03 -11.16 -8.67
C GLN A 188 -17.93 -10.42 -9.43
N LEU A 189 -18.09 -10.22 -10.73
CA LEU A 189 -17.13 -9.48 -11.55
C LEU A 189 -17.02 -8.01 -11.14
N SER A 190 -18.14 -7.36 -10.79
CA SER A 190 -18.10 -5.96 -10.35
C SER A 190 -17.36 -5.78 -9.01
N SER A 191 -17.38 -6.80 -8.13
CA SER A 191 -16.60 -6.78 -6.89
C SER A 191 -15.08 -6.80 -7.13
N CYS A 192 -14.62 -7.23 -8.31
CA CYS A 192 -13.20 -7.23 -8.68
C CYS A 192 -12.71 -5.86 -9.19
N LEU A 193 -13.60 -4.90 -9.47
CA LEU A 193 -13.22 -3.58 -10.03
C LEU A 193 -12.20 -2.82 -9.14
N PRO A 194 -12.35 -2.76 -7.80
CA PRO A 194 -11.31 -2.16 -6.95
C PRO A 194 -9.94 -2.84 -7.10
N SER A 195 -9.90 -4.17 -7.24
CA SER A 195 -8.65 -4.91 -7.43
C SER A 195 -8.01 -4.66 -8.80
N LEU A 196 -8.82 -4.42 -9.85
CA LEU A 196 -8.32 -3.95 -11.14
C LEU A 196 -7.71 -2.54 -11.02
N LEU A 197 -8.34 -1.66 -10.25
CA LEU A 197 -7.77 -0.34 -9.95
C LEU A 197 -6.46 -0.44 -9.16
N ALA A 198 -6.37 -1.37 -8.19
CA ALA A 198 -5.12 -1.65 -7.47
C ALA A 198 -4.01 -2.10 -8.43
N THR A 199 -4.36 -2.92 -9.42
CA THR A 199 -3.44 -3.39 -10.45
C THR A 199 -2.95 -2.22 -11.32
N TYR A 200 -3.83 -1.30 -11.71
CA TYR A 200 -3.43 -0.08 -12.41
C TYR A 200 -2.45 0.78 -11.59
N ILE A 201 -2.75 1.02 -10.30
CA ILE A 201 -1.86 1.76 -9.40
C ILE A 201 -0.49 1.07 -9.29
N ALA A 202 -0.49 -0.26 -9.13
CA ALA A 202 0.74 -1.04 -9.05
C ALA A 202 1.59 -0.93 -10.34
N LEU A 203 0.96 -1.10 -11.52
CA LEU A 203 1.64 -1.03 -12.80
C LEU A 203 2.09 0.38 -13.17
N SER A 204 1.41 1.43 -12.68
CA SER A 204 1.85 2.81 -12.88
C SER A 204 3.30 3.05 -12.43
N ARG A 205 3.77 2.28 -11.43
CA ARG A 205 5.12 2.40 -10.88
C ARG A 205 6.23 1.88 -11.80
N THR A 206 5.94 0.94 -12.69
CA THR A 206 6.91 0.56 -13.73
C THR A 206 6.99 1.63 -14.80
N GLN A 207 5.84 2.23 -15.13
CA GLN A 207 5.75 3.28 -16.15
C GLN A 207 6.42 4.59 -15.69
N ASP A 208 6.51 4.81 -14.37
CA ASP A 208 7.22 5.93 -13.74
C ASP A 208 8.66 5.57 -13.33
N TYR A 209 9.16 4.38 -13.70
CA TYR A 209 10.51 3.88 -13.37
C TYR A 209 10.85 3.89 -11.88
N ARG A 210 9.84 3.78 -11.01
CA ARG A 210 10.01 3.82 -9.55
C ARG A 210 10.29 2.45 -8.94
N HIS A 211 9.86 1.38 -9.61
CA HIS A 211 9.91 0.02 -9.09
C HIS A 211 10.14 -1.01 -10.20
N HIS A 212 10.88 -2.07 -9.86
CA HIS A 212 11.00 -3.24 -10.71
C HIS A 212 9.74 -4.11 -10.61
N TYR A 213 9.52 -5.00 -11.58
CA TYR A 213 8.40 -5.95 -11.54
C TYR A 213 8.37 -6.79 -10.26
N SER A 214 9.53 -7.26 -9.77
CA SER A 214 9.58 -8.03 -8.53
C SER A 214 9.18 -7.22 -7.30
N ASP A 215 9.48 -5.92 -7.26
CA ASP A 215 9.10 -5.04 -6.16
C ASP A 215 7.57 -4.90 -6.08
N ILE A 216 6.91 -4.87 -7.25
CA ILE A 216 5.46 -4.83 -7.38
C ILE A 216 4.83 -6.18 -7.02
N ILE A 217 5.38 -7.29 -7.50
CA ILE A 217 4.83 -8.62 -7.19
C ILE A 217 4.87 -8.88 -5.68
N ILE A 218 6.01 -8.60 -5.03
CA ILE A 218 6.17 -8.75 -3.58
C ILE A 218 5.21 -7.82 -2.83
N GLY A 219 5.12 -6.55 -3.24
CA GLY A 219 4.20 -5.59 -2.64
C GLY A 219 2.74 -6.05 -2.74
N SER A 220 2.29 -6.44 -3.92
CA SER A 220 0.92 -6.87 -4.19
C SER A 220 0.59 -8.14 -3.42
N ALA A 221 1.47 -9.14 -3.43
CA ALA A 221 1.27 -10.39 -2.70
C ALA A 221 1.13 -10.14 -1.19
N MET A 222 1.96 -9.26 -0.63
CA MET A 222 1.89 -8.89 0.78
C MET A 222 0.59 -8.16 1.12
N GLY A 223 0.19 -7.17 0.32
CA GLY A 223 -1.07 -6.44 0.50
C GLY A 223 -2.28 -7.37 0.43
N ILE A 224 -2.32 -8.28 -0.54
CA ILE A 224 -3.38 -9.30 -0.68
C ILE A 224 -3.42 -10.21 0.55
N ALA A 225 -2.26 -10.72 1.00
CA ALA A 225 -2.18 -11.62 2.14
C ALA A 225 -2.71 -10.96 3.42
N ILE A 226 -2.26 -9.72 3.72
CA ILE A 226 -2.68 -8.99 4.91
C ILE A 226 -4.17 -8.59 4.82
N ALA A 227 -4.65 -8.15 3.67
CA ALA A 227 -6.07 -7.87 3.45
C ALA A 227 -6.94 -9.10 3.70
N THR A 228 -6.52 -10.26 3.18
CA THR A 228 -7.21 -11.53 3.38
C THR A 228 -7.26 -11.90 4.87
N ILE A 229 -6.12 -11.85 5.57
CA ILE A 229 -6.03 -12.18 6.99
C ILE A 229 -6.92 -11.26 7.83
N THR A 230 -6.84 -9.94 7.61
CA THR A 230 -7.60 -8.96 8.37
C THR A 230 -9.10 -9.01 8.08
N PHE A 231 -9.50 -9.33 6.85
CA PHE A 231 -10.90 -9.55 6.47
C PHE A 231 -11.50 -10.73 7.24
N PHE A 232 -10.84 -11.90 7.20
CA PHE A 232 -11.35 -13.12 7.83
C PHE A 232 -11.15 -13.18 9.35
N ARG A 233 -10.32 -12.31 9.93
CA ARG A 233 -10.03 -12.24 11.38
C ARG A 233 -11.29 -12.17 12.27
N LYS A 234 -12.35 -11.50 11.80
CA LYS A 234 -13.59 -11.28 12.58
C LYS A 234 -14.83 -11.99 12.02
N GLU A 235 -14.70 -12.70 10.91
CA GLU A 235 -15.80 -13.48 10.35
C GLU A 235 -15.99 -14.80 11.12
N LYS A 236 -14.91 -15.34 11.70
CA LYS A 236 -14.96 -16.52 12.60
C LYS A 236 -15.81 -16.32 13.86
N ASP A 237 -16.06 -15.08 14.28
CA ASP A 237 -16.87 -14.76 15.47
C ASP A 237 -18.36 -14.54 15.15
N LYS A 238 -18.80 -14.64 13.89
CA LYS A 238 -20.16 -14.23 13.48
C LYS A 238 -20.81 -15.14 12.45
N THR A 239 -21.33 -16.26 12.92
CA THR A 239 -22.44 -17.00 12.31
C THR A 239 -23.80 -16.26 12.37
N GLU A 240 -23.86 -14.95 12.69
CA GLU A 240 -25.12 -14.28 13.10
C GLU A 240 -25.38 -12.85 12.57
N LEU A 241 -24.82 -12.43 11.42
CA LEU A 241 -25.32 -11.21 10.74
C LEU A 241 -26.05 -11.60 9.47
N PRO A 242 -27.32 -11.17 9.28
CA PRO A 242 -28.08 -11.52 8.10
C PRO A 242 -27.43 -10.90 6.85
N LEU A 243 -27.40 -11.71 5.79
CA LEU A 243 -27.05 -11.35 4.41
C LEU A 243 -27.95 -10.22 3.89
#